data_AF-A0A0H0XQ54-F1
#
_entry.id   AF-A0A0H0XQ54-F1
#
_cell.length_a   1.000
_cell.length_b   1.000
_cell.length_c   1.000
_cell.angle_alpha   90.00
_cell.angle_beta   90.00
_cell.angle_gamma   90.00
#
_symmetry.space_group_name_H-M   'P 1'
#
loop_
_entity.id
_entity.type
_entity.pdbx_description
1 polymer ?
#
loop_
_entity_poly.entity_id
_entity_poly.type
_entity_poly.pdbx_seq_one_letter_code
_entity_poly.pdbx_strand_id
1 'polypeptide(L)' 'MQVGKSYRVVLDTPAICMAGFVCGEQVTLRHVGYSHYDCSHIYLFDTKEGAERRFWLHDDSGLEELTNMFLE' A
#
# COMPACT_ATOMS: atom_id res chain seq x y z
N MET A 1 -1.83 4.72 -9.09
CA MET A 1 -2.91 4.55 -8.08
C MET A 1 -3.57 5.90 -7.80
N GLN A 2 -4.84 5.92 -7.39
CA GLN A 2 -5.64 7.13 -7.19
C GLN A 2 -6.35 7.09 -5.82
N VAL A 3 -6.32 8.21 -5.09
CA VAL A 3 -7.01 8.34 -3.80
C VAL A 3 -8.52 8.19 -3.99
N GLY A 4 -9.16 7.45 -3.08
CA GLY A 4 -10.58 7.11 -3.10
C GLY A 4 -10.92 5.88 -3.93
N LYS A 5 -9.97 5.33 -4.70
CA LYS A 5 -10.16 4.05 -5.41
C LYS A 5 -9.84 2.87 -4.51
N SER A 6 -10.59 1.80 -4.72
CA SER A 6 -10.32 0.50 -4.12
C SER A 6 -9.42 -0.33 -5.02
N TYR A 7 -8.58 -1.15 -4.40
CA TYR A 7 -7.60 -2.02 -5.04
C TYR A 7 -7.67 -3.40 -4.40
N ARG A 8 -7.46 -4.44 -5.19
CA ARG A 8 -7.27 -5.80 -4.70
C ARG A 8 -5.79 -6.04 -4.45
N VAL A 9 -5.47 -6.50 -3.24
CA VAL A 9 -4.13 -6.99 -2.90
C VAL A 9 -3.90 -8.31 -3.63
N VAL A 10 -2.77 -8.47 -4.30
CA VAL A 10 -2.42 -9.71 -5.03
C VAL A 10 -1.29 -10.51 -4.40
N LEU A 11 -0.59 -9.94 -3.41
CA LEU A 11 0.49 -10.60 -2.69
C LEU A 11 0.30 -10.41 -1.19
N ASP A 12 0.45 -11.50 -0.44
CA ASP A 12 0.52 -11.45 1.01
C ASP A 12 1.81 -10.74 1.44
N THR A 13 1.69 -9.87 2.44
CA THR A 13 2.85 -9.21 3.03
C THR A 13 2.91 -9.49 4.54
N PRO A 14 4.06 -9.92 5.06
CA PRO A 14 4.17 -10.27 6.46
C PRO A 14 3.99 -9.03 7.34
N ALA A 15 3.07 -9.11 8.32
CA ALA A 15 2.70 -8.03 9.22
C ALA A 15 3.87 -7.43 10.04
N ILE A 16 4.97 -8.18 10.18
CA ILE A 16 6.15 -7.77 10.96
C ILE A 16 7.03 -6.77 10.20
N CYS A 17 6.98 -6.80 8.86
CA CYS A 17 7.89 -6.02 8.00
C CYS A 17 7.15 -5.08 7.03
N MET A 18 5.89 -5.38 6.74
CA MET A 18 5.03 -4.62 5.84
C MET A 18 3.63 -4.61 6.44
N ALA A 19 2.78 -3.69 5.99
CA ALA A 19 1.52 -3.35 6.64
C ALA A 19 0.58 -4.50 7.07
N GLY A 20 0.80 -5.74 6.64
CA GLY A 20 -0.04 -6.89 6.93
C GLY A 20 -1.14 -7.04 5.90
N PHE A 21 -0.83 -6.80 4.63
CA PHE A 21 -1.76 -7.01 3.53
C PHE A 21 -1.96 -8.51 3.26
N VAL A 22 -3.19 -8.90 2.96
CA VAL A 22 -3.66 -10.25 2.70
C VAL A 22 -4.12 -10.37 1.26
N CYS A 23 -3.60 -11.35 0.53
CA CYS A 23 -3.95 -11.61 -0.85
C CYS A 23 -5.46 -11.81 -1.03
N GLY A 24 -6.02 -11.15 -2.03
CA GLY A 24 -7.45 -11.16 -2.35
C GLY A 24 -8.29 -10.14 -1.57
N GLU A 25 -7.74 -9.53 -0.50
CA GLU A 25 -8.44 -8.48 0.24
C GLU A 25 -8.59 -7.20 -0.62
N GLN A 26 -9.61 -6.40 -0.29
CA GLN A 26 -9.86 -5.13 -0.97
C GLN A 26 -9.56 -3.98 -0.01
N VAL A 27 -8.69 -3.08 -0.45
CA VAL A 27 -8.25 -1.91 0.31
C VAL A 27 -8.54 -0.64 -0.48
N THR A 28 -8.90 0.44 0.20
CA THR A 28 -9.16 1.74 -0.45
C THR A 28 -8.02 2.69 -0.15
N LEU A 29 -7.42 3.28 -1.19
CA LEU A 29 -6.33 4.24 -1.01
C LEU A 29 -6.89 5.54 -0.44
N ARG A 30 -6.55 5.86 0.81
CA ARG A 30 -7.02 7.05 1.52
C ARG A 30 -6.13 8.26 1.28
N HIS A 31 -4.81 8.05 1.24
CA HIS A 31 -3.85 9.15 1.14
C HIS A 31 -2.53 8.69 0.56
N VAL A 32 -1.85 9.59 -0.15
CA VAL A 32 -0.48 9.42 -0.64
C VAL A 32 0.35 10.60 -0.13
N GLY A 33 1.41 10.30 0.60
CA GLY A 33 2.37 11.27 1.12
C GLY A 33 3.79 10.92 0.70
N TYR A 34 4.73 11.76 1.13
CA TYR A 34 6.16 11.54 0.92
C TYR A 34 6.94 11.93 2.17
N SER A 35 7.84 11.05 2.62
CA SER A 35 8.82 11.33 3.68
C SER A 35 10.15 11.69 3.02
N HIS A 36 10.59 12.94 3.19
CA HIS A 36 11.92 13.38 2.77
C HIS A 36 13.03 12.85 3.68
N TYR A 37 12.70 12.39 4.89
CA TYR A 37 13.68 11.80 5.81
C TYR A 37 14.04 10.38 5.36
N ASP A 38 13.03 9.59 4.97
CA ASP A 38 13.19 8.19 4.55
C ASP A 38 13.29 8.03 3.03
N CYS A 39 13.25 9.14 2.28
CA CYS A 39 13.14 9.18 0.82
C CYS A 39 12.10 8.18 0.29
N SER A 40 10.87 8.28 0.81
CA SER A 40 9.82 7.27 0.59
C SER A 40 8.47 7.87 0.27
N HIS A 41 7.79 7.30 -0.71
CA HIS A 41 6.36 7.46 -0.90
C HIS A 41 5.59 6.60 0.13
N ILE A 42 4.61 7.21 0.79
CA ILE A 42 3.78 6.57 1.81
C ILE A 42 2.35 6.49 1.29
N TYR A 43 1.82 5.27 1.17
CA TYR A 43 0.46 5.00 0.75
C TYR A 43 -0.35 4.49 1.95
N LEU A 44 -1.40 5.23 2.30
CA LEU A 44 -2.30 4.89 3.40
C LEU A 44 -3.58 4.29 2.83
N PHE A 45 -3.94 3.11 3.30
CA PHE A 45 -5.09 2.36 2.86
C PHE A 45 -6.05 2.07 4.02
N ASP A 46 -7.34 2.13 3.74
CA ASP A 46 -8.38 1.62 4.65
C ASP A 46 -8.85 0.24 4.16
N THR A 47 -8.92 -0.72 5.08
CA THR A 47 -9.52 -2.03 4.85
C THR A 47 -11.05 -1.96 5.01
N LYS A 48 -11.78 -2.95 4.49
CA LYS A 48 -13.24 -3.06 4.72
C LYS A 48 -13.64 -3.16 6.18
N GLU A 49 -12.75 -3.67 7.02
CA GLU A 49 -12.97 -3.82 8.47
C GLU A 49 -12.67 -2.53 9.24
N GLY A 50 -12.25 -1.46 8.55
CA GLY A 50 -11.92 -0.16 9.15
C GLY A 50 -10.50 -0.08 9.72
N ALA A 51 -9.67 -1.11 9.54
CA ALA A 51 -8.25 -1.06 9.88
C ALA A 51 -7.46 -0.25 8.85
N GLU A 52 -6.49 0.53 9.32
CA GLU A 52 -5.55 1.29 8.49
C GLU A 52 -4.30 0.45 8.16
N ARG A 53 -3.85 0.51 6.90
CA ARG A 53 -2.64 -0.14 6.41
C ARG A 53 -1.73 0.90 5.73
N ARG A 54 -0.41 0.77 5.91
CA ARG A 54 0.58 1.70 5.35
C ARG A 54 1.61 0.96 4.51
N PHE A 55 1.75 1.35 3.25
CA PHE A 55 2.80 0.85 2.37
C PHE A 55 3.83 1.95 2.14
N TRP A 56 5.10 1.62 2.31
CA TRP A 56 6.23 2.53 2.09
C TRP A 56 6.97 2.05 0.85
N LEU A 57 7.17 2.95 -0.09
CA LEU A 57 7.94 2.71 -1.31
C LEU A 57 9.10 3.68 -1.30
N HIS A 58 10.31 3.18 -1.06
CA HIS A 58 11.52 4.00 -1.12
C HIS A 58 11.82 4.42 -2.55
N ASP A 59 12.52 5.53 -2.75
CA ASP A 59 12.86 6.02 -4.10
C ASP A 59 13.83 5.11 -4.86
N ASP A 60 14.59 4.28 -4.14
CA ASP A 60 15.43 3.23 -4.71
C ASP A 60 14.67 1.91 -4.96
N SER A 61 13.45 1.79 -4.45
CA SER A 61 12.51 0.71 -4.77
C SER A 61 11.82 0.97 -6.11
N GLY A 62 11.75 -0.06 -6.95
CA GLY A 62 11.09 0.06 -8.26
C GLY A 62 9.58 0.25 -8.11
N LEU A 63 8.98 1.13 -8.93
CA LEU A 63 7.51 1.29 -9.04
C LEU A 63 6.77 -0.02 -9.40
N GLU A 64 7.50 -1.01 -9.91
CA GLU A 64 7.00 -2.36 -10.16
C GLU A 64 6.51 -3.04 -8.87
N GLU A 65 7.13 -2.78 -7.71
CA GLU A 65 6.70 -3.34 -6.42
C GLU A 65 5.27 -2.92 -6.07
N LEU A 66 4.93 -1.66 -6.31
CA LEU A 66 3.58 -1.14 -6.07
C LEU A 66 2.55 -1.78 -7.03
N THR A 67 2.91 -1.89 -8.31
CA THR A 67 2.01 -2.40 -9.36
C THR A 67 1.82 -3.92 -9.27
N ASN A 68 2.85 -4.63 -8.80
CA ASN A 68 2.80 -6.07 -8.55
C ASN A 68 2.01 -6.42 -7.29
N MET A 69 1.71 -5.46 -6.41
CA MET A 69 0.97 -5.69 -5.17
C MET A 69 -0.50 -5.30 -5.22
N PHE A 70 -0.88 -4.34 -6.06
CA PHE A 70 -2.24 -3.79 -6.08
C PHE A 70 -2.81 -3.74 -7.50
N LEU A 71 -3.91 -4.46 -7.73
CA LEU A 71 -4.70 -4.38 -8.97
C LEU A 71 -5.92 -3.49 -8.75
N GLU A 72 -6.25 -2.66 -9.75
CA GLU A 72 -7.45 -1.80 -9.75
C GLU A 72 -8.75 -2.62 -9.86
#